data_AF-A0A7C3KI74-F1
#
_entry.id   AF-A0A7C3KI74-F1
#
_cell.length_a   1.000
_cell.length_b   1.000
_cell.length_c   1.000
_cell.angle_alpha   90.00
_cell.angle_beta   90.00
_cell.angle_gamma   90.00
#
_symmetry.space_group_name_H-M   'P 1'
#
loop_
_entity.id
_entity.type
_entity.pdbx_description
1 polymer ?
#
loop_
_entity_poly.entity_id
_entity_poly.type
_entity_poly.pdbx_seq_one_letter_code
_entity_poly.pdbx_strand_id
1 'polypeptide(L)'
;MAFLHSDAIDQHFAERRRLGRLISALLQAPAIPGFGIDEDPAIIVDGDALTVVGHEAAAIVDESELTYDNFNKLSEDESIAVCDIKLHILSQGF
;
A
#
# COMPACT_ATOMS: atom_id res chain seq x y z
N MET A 1 19.14 4.52 -4.48
CA MET A 1 18.77 3.52 -5.49
C MET A 1 17.34 3.10 -5.18
N ALA A 2 16.37 3.51 -5.99
CA ALA A 2 15.02 2.98 -5.94
C ALA A 2 14.94 1.92 -7.04
N PHE A 3 14.62 0.68 -6.68
CA PHE A 3 14.50 -0.44 -7.62
C PHE A 3 13.12 -0.48 -8.30
N LEU A 4 12.16 0.26 -7.74
CA LEU A 4 10.87 0.55 -8.31
C LEU A 4 10.70 2.07 -8.32
N HIS A 5 10.40 2.64 -9.48
CA HIS A 5 10.08 4.06 -9.58
C HIS A 5 8.65 4.24 -9.08
N SER A 6 8.46 5.13 -8.10
CA SER A 6 7.15 5.58 -7.57
C SER A 6 6.30 4.57 -6.78
N ASP A 7 6.92 3.73 -5.95
CA ASP A 7 6.18 2.86 -5.02
C ASP A 7 6.47 3.22 -3.55
N ALA A 8 5.40 3.21 -2.73
CA ALA A 8 5.53 3.32 -1.27
C ALA A 8 5.62 1.91 -0.66
N ILE A 9 6.65 1.62 0.14
CA ILE A 9 6.84 0.30 0.77
C ILE A 9 6.83 0.44 2.29
N ASP A 10 5.96 -0.33 2.96
CA ASP A 10 5.86 -0.42 4.41
C ASP A 10 6.14 -1.86 4.90
N GLN A 11 7.12 -2.02 5.79
CA GLN A 11 7.53 -3.32 6.38
C GLN A 11 6.90 -3.55 7.76
N HIS A 12 6.75 -4.82 8.17
CA HIS A 12 6.01 -5.25 9.37
C HIS A 12 4.58 -4.69 9.38
N PHE A 13 3.96 -4.77 8.21
CA PHE A 13 2.74 -4.10 7.87
C PHE A 13 1.55 -4.58 8.71
N ALA A 14 1.21 -5.87 8.69
CA ALA A 14 0.07 -6.41 9.41
C ALA A 14 0.34 -6.45 10.92
N GLU A 15 1.55 -6.84 11.34
CA GLU A 15 1.94 -6.95 12.75
C GLU A 15 1.71 -5.63 13.52
N ARG A 16 2.01 -4.51 12.87
CA ARG A 16 1.92 -3.17 13.46
C ARG A 16 0.66 -2.41 13.02
N ARG A 17 -0.28 -3.07 12.34
CA ARG A 17 -1.57 -2.52 11.89
C ARG A 17 -1.38 -1.25 11.06
N ARG A 18 -0.43 -1.27 10.12
CA ARG A 18 0.05 -0.07 9.39
C ARG A 18 -0.75 0.32 8.15
N LEU A 19 -1.90 -0.31 7.88
CA LEU A 19 -2.75 0.04 6.74
C LEU A 19 -3.08 1.54 6.69
N GLY A 20 -3.56 2.12 7.79
CA GLY A 20 -3.90 3.55 7.84
C GLY A 20 -2.68 4.45 7.60
N ARG A 21 -1.50 4.02 8.02
CA ARG A 21 -0.23 4.74 7.80
C ARG A 21 0.18 4.69 6.33
N LEU A 22 0.09 3.54 5.69
CA LEU A 22 0.39 3.38 4.26
C LEU A 22 -0.57 4.24 3.42
N ILE A 23 -1.88 4.17 3.69
CA ILE A 23 -2.87 5.01 2.99
C ILE A 23 -2.56 6.50 3.18
N SER A 24 -2.24 6.93 4.41
CA SER A 24 -1.89 8.33 4.67
C SER A 24 -0.60 8.76 3.98
N ALA A 25 0.37 7.85 3.79
CA ALA A 25 1.61 8.14 3.08
C ALA A 25 1.38 8.28 1.57
N LEU A 26 0.53 7.42 1.00
CA LEU A 26 0.14 7.48 -0.41
C LEU A 26 -0.55 8.81 -0.74
N LEU A 27 -1.50 9.23 0.08
CA LEU A 27 -2.19 10.51 -0.11
C LEU A 27 -1.28 11.76 0.05
N GLN A 28 -0.17 11.64 0.79
CA GLN A 28 0.82 12.72 0.95
C GLN A 28 1.74 12.86 -0.25
N ALA A 29 2.20 11.72 -0.76
CA ALA A 29 3.15 11.64 -1.85
C ALA A 29 2.69 10.52 -2.78
N PRO A 30 1.78 10.82 -3.74
CA PRO A 30 1.18 9.83 -4.59
C PRO A 30 2.24 8.95 -5.26
N ALA A 31 2.19 7.67 -4.93
CA ALA A 31 3.12 6.63 -5.35
C ALA A 31 2.30 5.37 -5.57
N ILE A 32 2.02 5.02 -6.82
CA ILE A 32 1.06 3.98 -7.15
C ILE A 32 1.77 2.83 -7.87
N PRO A 33 1.64 1.59 -7.38
CA PRO A 33 0.94 1.15 -6.16
C PRO A 33 1.74 1.29 -4.85
N GLY A 34 1.03 1.29 -3.71
CA GLY A 34 1.62 1.12 -2.39
C GLY A 34 1.66 -0.34 -1.94
N PHE A 35 2.74 -0.76 -1.29
CA PHE A 35 2.97 -2.12 -0.83
C PHE A 35 3.11 -2.19 0.70
N GLY A 36 2.28 -3.02 1.33
CA GLY A 36 2.44 -3.44 2.71
C GLY A 36 2.96 -4.88 2.76
N ILE A 37 4.15 -5.09 3.33
CA ILE A 37 4.81 -6.39 3.38
C ILE A 37 5.23 -6.68 4.83
N ASP A 38 5.03 -7.92 5.29
CA ASP A 38 5.53 -8.41 6.57
C ASP A 38 6.90 -9.10 6.42
N GLU A 39 7.35 -9.89 7.39
CA GLU A 39 8.67 -10.54 7.36
C GLU A 39 8.72 -11.76 6.41
N ASP A 40 7.57 -12.40 6.18
CA ASP A 40 7.38 -13.50 5.23
C ASP A 40 6.02 -13.32 4.54
N PRO A 41 5.92 -12.32 3.64
CA PRO A 41 6.26 -12.67 2.26
C PRO A 41 7.21 -11.68 1.58
N ALA A 42 7.67 -12.02 0.38
CA ALA A 42 8.33 -11.12 -0.55
C ALA A 42 7.50 -10.94 -1.82
N ILE A 43 7.68 -9.79 -2.47
CA ILE A 43 7.08 -9.48 -3.76
C ILE A 43 8.18 -9.49 -4.83
N ILE A 44 7.99 -10.27 -5.89
CA ILE A 44 8.83 -10.27 -7.08
C ILE A 44 8.08 -9.50 -8.17
N VAL A 45 8.78 -8.54 -8.80
CA VAL A 45 8.27 -7.78 -9.93
C VAL A 45 9.10 -8.13 -11.16
N ASP A 46 8.43 -8.62 -12.22
CA ASP A 46 9.04 -8.95 -13.51
C ASP A 46 8.19 -8.36 -14.65
N GLY A 47 8.64 -7.22 -15.19
CA GLY A 47 7.84 -6.41 -16.12
C GLY A 47 6.53 -5.94 -15.46
N ASP A 48 5.40 -6.29 -16.06
CA ASP A 48 4.06 -5.95 -15.56
C ASP A 48 3.48 -7.04 -14.64
N ALA A 49 4.25 -8.10 -14.35
CA ALA A 49 3.82 -9.19 -13.48
C ALA A 49 4.32 -8.98 -12.06
N LEU A 50 3.41 -9.20 -11.11
CA LEU A 50 3.70 -9.22 -9.67
C LEU A 50 3.45 -10.63 -9.16
N THR A 51 4.40 -11.18 -8.42
CA THR A 51 4.27 -12.50 -7.77
C THR A 51 4.60 -12.39 -6.30
N VAL A 52 3.68 -12.83 -5.45
CA VAL A 52 3.91 -12.98 -4.01
C VAL A 52 4.54 -14.36 -3.76
N VAL A 53 5.63 -14.37 -3.01
CA VAL A 53 6.30 -15.60 -2.54
C VAL A 53 6.44 -15.54 -1.03
N GLY A 54 6.24 -16.66 -0.35
CA GLY A 54 6.24 -16.70 1.12
C GLY A 54 4.94 -17.24 1.71
N HIS A 55 4.88 -17.31 3.03
CA HIS A 55 3.78 -17.96 3.75
C HIS A 55 2.62 -17.00 4.08
N GLU A 56 2.90 -15.73 4.35
CA GLU A 56 1.88 -14.74 4.64
C GLU A 56 1.45 -13.96 3.39
N ALA A 57 0.49 -13.06 3.54
CA ALA A 57 -0.06 -12.28 2.44
C ALA A 57 0.60 -10.90 2.36
N ALA A 58 0.82 -10.42 1.15
CA ALA A 58 1.19 -9.03 0.89
C ALA A 58 -0.05 -8.17 0.66
N ALA A 59 -0.01 -6.91 1.08
CA ALA A 59 -1.03 -5.91 0.79
C ALA A 59 -0.58 -5.00 -0.35
N ILE A 60 -1.47 -4.75 -1.31
CA ILE A 60 -1.28 -3.76 -2.38
C ILE A 60 -2.43 -2.77 -2.27
N VAL A 61 -2.08 -1.50 -2.18
CA VAL A 61 -3.01 -0.38 -2.06
C VAL A 61 -2.89 0.47 -3.32
N ASP A 62 -3.99 0.61 -4.04
CA ASP A 62 -4.10 1.36 -5.28
C ASP A 62 -5.13 2.48 -5.11
N GLU A 63 -4.64 3.72 -5.13
CA GLU A 63 -5.43 4.94 -5.00
C GLU A 63 -5.79 5.58 -6.36
N SER A 64 -5.44 4.96 -7.49
CA SER A 64 -5.66 5.57 -8.83
C SER A 64 -7.13 5.84 -9.16
N GLU A 65 -8.05 5.13 -8.51
CA GLU A 65 -9.50 5.23 -8.71
C GLU A 65 -10.24 5.84 -7.49
N LEU A 66 -9.52 6.53 -6.60
CA LEU A 66 -10.12 7.16 -5.43
C LEU A 66 -11.20 8.18 -5.84
N THR A 67 -12.35 8.16 -5.17
CA THR A 67 -13.46 9.09 -5.49
C THR A 67 -13.55 10.27 -4.54
N TYR A 68 -12.98 10.14 -3.34
CA TYR A 68 -12.94 11.18 -2.33
C TYR A 68 -11.81 10.96 -1.34
N ASP A 69 -11.11 12.04 -0.99
CA ASP A 69 -10.29 12.14 0.21
C ASP A 69 -10.48 13.51 0.87
N ASN A 70 -10.20 13.60 2.17
CA ASN A 70 -10.12 14.88 2.89
C ASN A 70 -8.68 15.29 3.21
N PHE A 71 -7.67 14.63 2.64
CA PHE A 71 -6.29 14.70 3.11
C PHE A 71 -5.73 16.14 3.11
N ASN A 72 -5.93 16.87 2.00
CA ASN A 72 -5.46 18.25 1.83
C ASN A 72 -6.18 19.28 2.73
N LYS A 73 -7.25 18.88 3.43
CA LYS A 73 -8.06 19.74 4.31
C LYS A 73 -7.92 19.36 5.78
N LEU A 74 -7.18 18.28 6.09
CA LEU A 74 -7.02 17.81 7.45
C LEU A 74 -6.30 18.85 8.32
N SER A 75 -6.86 19.09 9.49
CA SER A 75 -6.14 19.68 10.62
C SER A 75 -5.49 18.57 11.49
N GLU A 76 -4.57 18.93 12.39
CA GLU A 76 -3.75 17.96 13.16
C GLU A 76 -4.57 16.92 13.96
N ASP A 77 -5.84 17.21 14.28
CA ASP A 77 -6.70 16.36 15.10
C ASP A 77 -7.87 15.71 14.33
N GLU A 78 -7.95 15.92 13.01
CA GLU A 78 -9.02 15.36 12.20
C GLU A 78 -8.69 13.95 11.68
N SER A 79 -9.73 13.11 11.62
CA SER A 79 -9.59 11.76 11.06
C SER A 79 -9.61 11.81 9.53
N ILE A 80 -8.74 11.00 8.93
CA ILE A 80 -8.71 10.81 7.49
C ILE A 80 -9.99 10.10 7.00
N ALA A 81 -10.53 10.58 5.89
CA ALA A 81 -11.61 9.96 5.14
C ALA A 81 -11.12 9.73 3.71
N VAL A 82 -11.29 8.50 3.23
CA VAL A 82 -10.90 8.05 1.88
C VAL A 82 -11.98 7.12 1.38
N CYS A 83 -12.42 7.30 0.14
CA CYS A 83 -13.43 6.47 -0.50
C CYS A 83 -12.89 5.83 -1.78
N ASP A 84 -13.31 4.59 -2.02
CA ASP A 84 -13.03 3.81 -3.22
C ASP A 84 -11.54 3.54 -3.51
N ILE A 85 -10.75 3.39 -2.45
CA ILE A 85 -9.39 2.86 -2.55
C ILE A 85 -9.43 1.35 -2.78
N LYS A 86 -8.61 0.85 -3.71
CA LYS A 86 -8.53 -0.58 -4.02
C LYS A 86 -7.49 -1.24 -3.14
N LEU A 87 -7.88 -2.29 -2.44
CA LEU A 87 -7.01 -3.09 -1.59
C LEU A 87 -6.98 -4.52 -2.11
N HIS A 88 -5.78 -4.99 -2.47
CA HIS A 88 -5.51 -6.41 -2.70
C HIS A 88 -4.74 -6.96 -1.51
N ILE A 89 -5.16 -8.13 -1.00
CA ILE A 89 -4.41 -8.91 -0.02
C ILE A 89 -4.14 -10.25 -0.69
N LEU A 90 -2.88 -10.47 -1.09
CA LEU A 90 -2.49 -11.56 -1.97
C LEU A 90 -1.56 -12.52 -1.23
N SER A 91 -1.92 -13.80 -1.17
CA SER A 91 -1.03 -14.87 -0.73
C SER A 91 -0.22 -15.41 -1.91
N GLN A 92 0.80 -16.20 -1.63
CA GLN A 92 1.49 -16.96 -2.67
C GLN A 92 0.50 -17.79 -3.52
N GLY A 93 0.68 -17.74 -4.84
CA GLY A 93 -0.09 -18.52 -5.82
C GLY A 93 -1.35 -17.85 -6.38
N PHE A 94 -1.62 -16.60 -6.01
CA PHE A 94 -2.59 -15.72 -6.69
C PHE A 94 -1.93 -15.02 -7.88
#